data_AF-A0A973EFG6-F1
#
_entry.id   AF-A0A973EFG6-F1
#
_cell.length_a   1.000
_cell.length_b   1.000
_cell.length_c   1.000
_cell.angle_alpha   90.00
_cell.angle_beta   90.00
_cell.angle_gamma   90.00
#
_symmetry.space_group_name_H-M   'P 1'
#
loop_
_entity.id
_entity.type
_entity.pdbx_description
1 polymer ?
#
loop_
_entity_poly.entity_id
_entity_poly.type
_entity_poly.pdbx_seq_one_letter_code
_entity_poly.pdbx_strand_id
1 'polypeptide(L)'
;EGLADHLATGSADPAVESEQLAAMPQAARWPKLLPWLITALVLVGFIFGFARSPELGWTLVMTWVLINGGLSALGALLAGGHPLTILSAMLAAPLTSLNPTVGAGMVAGLVESLLRKPKGRDLKRLRDDATTLRGWYGNPATRILLVFFLSSAGSAIGTYVAGFKFVQLLS
;
A
#
# COMPACT_ATOMS: atom_id res chain seq x y z
N GLU A 1 49.01 7.78 8.03
CA GLU A 1 48.57 8.75 7.03
C GLU A 1 47.11 9.06 7.32
N GLY A 2 46.89 10.14 8.07
CA GLY A 2 45.68 10.34 8.87
C GLY A 2 44.71 11.33 8.26
N LEU A 3 43.48 11.38 8.79
CA LEU A 3 42.44 12.35 8.41
C LEU A 3 42.93 13.81 8.30
N ALA A 4 43.97 14.17 9.07
CA ALA A 4 44.60 15.49 9.01
C ALA A 4 45.21 15.81 7.62
N ASP A 5 45.82 14.83 6.94
CA ASP A 5 46.34 15.04 5.57
C ASP A 5 45.22 15.21 4.56
N HIS A 6 44.13 14.43 4.69
CA HIS A 6 42.96 14.54 3.81
C HIS A 6 42.23 15.89 3.97
N LEU A 7 42.18 16.45 5.18
CA LEU A 7 41.61 17.79 5.41
C LEU A 7 42.55 18.92 4.95
N ALA A 8 43.87 18.69 4.96
CA ALA A 8 44.85 19.67 4.49
C ALA A 8 44.98 19.73 2.95
N THR A 9 44.63 18.65 2.23
CA THR A 9 44.73 18.57 0.76
C THR A 9 43.39 18.60 0.01
N GLY A 10 42.25 18.41 0.69
CA GLY A 10 40.92 18.45 0.09
C GLY A 10 40.35 19.86 -0.08
N SER A 11 40.84 20.62 -1.06
CA SER A 11 40.29 21.93 -1.46
C SER A 11 39.18 21.79 -2.51
N ALA A 12 38.14 21.02 -2.23
CA ALA A 12 36.85 21.25 -2.89
C ALA A 12 36.07 22.23 -2.03
N ASP A 13 35.63 23.36 -2.61
CA ASP A 13 34.83 24.35 -1.92
C ASP A 13 33.56 23.68 -1.35
N PRO A 14 33.39 23.60 -0.01
CA PRO A 14 32.25 22.93 0.61
C PRO A 14 30.91 23.50 0.16
N ALA A 15 30.89 24.78 -0.27
CA ALA A 15 29.69 25.42 -0.81
C ALA A 15 29.30 24.82 -2.16
N VAL A 16 30.28 24.54 -3.03
CA VAL A 16 30.06 23.95 -4.37
C VAL A 16 29.63 22.48 -4.25
N GLU A 17 30.25 21.72 -3.36
CA GLU A 17 29.87 20.32 -3.11
C GLU A 17 28.48 20.22 -2.45
N SER A 18 28.15 21.14 -1.53
CA SER A 18 26.80 21.25 -0.96
C SER A 18 25.74 21.64 -1.99
N GLU A 19 26.04 22.52 -2.95
CA GLU A 19 25.12 22.86 -4.05
C GLU A 19 24.89 21.68 -5.00
N GLN A 20 25.94 20.91 -5.30
CA GLN A 20 25.84 19.71 -6.13
C GLN A 20 25.05 18.58 -5.43
N LEU A 21 25.23 18.39 -4.12
CA LEU A 21 24.46 17.43 -3.33
C LEU A 21 23.02 17.91 -3.05
N ALA A 22 22.78 19.22 -3.06
CA ALA A 22 21.45 19.81 -2.96
C ALA A 22 20.65 19.75 -4.28
N ALA A 23 21.32 19.48 -5.41
CA ALA A 23 20.67 19.28 -6.71
C ALA A 23 19.92 17.94 -6.74
N MET A 24 18.71 17.94 -6.20
CA MET A 24 17.83 16.77 -6.16
C MET A 24 17.48 16.35 -7.59
N PRO A 25 17.80 15.10 -8.01
CA PRO A 25 17.49 14.65 -9.37
C PRO A 25 15.98 14.78 -9.62
N GLN A 26 15.59 15.23 -10.81
CA GLN A 26 14.18 15.37 -11.16
C GLN A 26 13.51 14.00 -11.05
N ALA A 27 12.68 13.82 -10.02
CA ALA A 27 11.98 12.56 -9.80
C ALA A 27 11.16 12.20 -11.04
N ALA A 28 11.39 11.00 -11.59
CA ALA A 28 10.66 10.52 -12.75
C ALA A 28 9.13 10.58 -12.50
N ARG A 29 8.37 11.04 -13.49
CA ARG A 29 6.90 11.19 -13.38
C ARG A 29 6.15 9.85 -13.53
N TRP A 30 6.77 8.86 -14.15
CA TRP A 30 6.14 7.57 -14.49
C TRP A 30 5.58 6.80 -13.28
N PRO A 31 6.29 6.65 -12.13
CA PRO A 31 5.74 5.96 -10.96
C PRO A 31 4.47 6.60 -10.42
N LYS A 32 4.29 7.91 -10.61
CA LYS A 32 3.08 8.63 -10.18
C LYS A 32 1.90 8.39 -11.12
N LEU A 33 2.14 8.06 -12.40
CA LEU A 33 1.11 7.83 -13.41
C LEU A 33 0.60 6.38 -13.41
N LEU A 34 1.44 5.43 -13.00
CA LEU A 34 1.11 4.00 -13.07
C LEU A 34 -0.20 3.63 -12.31
N PRO A 35 -0.44 4.10 -11.06
CA PRO A 35 -1.71 3.81 -10.39
C PRO A 35 -2.93 4.38 -11.10
N TRP A 36 -2.82 5.60 -11.67
CA TRP A 36 -3.90 6.22 -12.43
C TRP A 36 -4.24 5.45 -13.71
N LEU A 37 -3.21 4.92 -14.40
CA LEU A 37 -3.41 4.06 -15.56
C LEU A 37 -4.17 2.78 -15.18
N ILE A 38 -3.80 2.12 -14.08
CA ILE A 38 -4.48 0.91 -13.60
C ILE A 38 -5.94 1.22 -13.27
N THR A 39 -6.21 2.30 -12.54
CA THR A 39 -7.58 2.75 -12.24
C THR A 39 -8.37 2.98 -13.54
N ALA A 40 -7.81 3.69 -14.52
CA ALA A 40 -8.47 3.95 -15.78
C ALA A 40 -8.80 2.63 -16.53
N LEU A 41 -7.88 1.67 -16.57
CA LEU A 41 -8.10 0.36 -17.19
C LEU A 41 -9.24 -0.42 -16.54
N VAL A 42 -9.30 -0.43 -15.20
CA VAL A 42 -10.37 -1.12 -14.46
C VAL A 42 -11.73 -0.46 -14.75
N LEU A 43 -11.79 0.87 -14.75
CA LEU A 43 -13.02 1.62 -15.06
C LEU A 43 -13.48 1.37 -16.50
N VAL A 44 -12.56 1.39 -17.46
CA VAL A 44 -12.86 1.04 -18.86
C VAL A 44 -13.38 -0.39 -18.96
N GLY A 45 -12.80 -1.34 -18.22
CA GLY A 45 -13.29 -2.71 -18.14
C GLY A 45 -14.76 -2.78 -17.69
N PHE A 46 -15.13 -2.05 -16.63
CA PHE A 46 -16.53 -1.98 -16.20
C PHE A 46 -17.45 -1.36 -17.25
N ILE A 47 -17.07 -0.20 -17.80
CA ILE A 47 -17.88 0.50 -18.81
C ILE A 47 -18.12 -0.41 -20.02
N PHE A 48 -17.07 -1.07 -20.50
CA PHE A 48 -17.17 -1.96 -21.65
C PHE A 48 -17.98 -3.23 -21.34
N GLY A 49 -17.85 -3.78 -20.14
CA GLY A 49 -18.68 -4.89 -19.68
C GLY A 49 -20.17 -4.54 -19.70
N PHE A 50 -20.55 -3.40 -19.10
CA PHE A 50 -21.93 -2.92 -19.10
C PHE A 50 -22.43 -2.54 -20.50
N ALA A 51 -21.55 -2.02 -21.37
CA ALA A 51 -21.89 -1.69 -22.75
C ALA A 51 -22.20 -2.95 -23.59
N ARG A 52 -21.59 -4.11 -23.26
CA ARG A 52 -21.93 -5.38 -23.89
C ARG A 52 -23.20 -6.00 -23.31
N SER A 53 -23.30 -6.11 -22.00
CA SER A 53 -24.53 -6.52 -21.31
C SER A 53 -24.53 -6.17 -19.82
N PRO A 54 -25.69 -5.90 -19.19
CA PRO A 54 -25.78 -5.64 -17.75
C PRO A 54 -25.25 -6.79 -16.88
N GLU A 55 -25.45 -8.04 -17.31
CA GLU A 55 -25.03 -9.24 -16.58
C GLU A 55 -23.50 -9.36 -16.55
N LEU A 56 -22.83 -9.06 -17.66
CA LEU A 56 -21.37 -9.06 -17.73
C LEU A 56 -20.78 -7.95 -16.89
N GLY A 57 -21.33 -6.73 -16.97
CA GLY A 57 -20.93 -5.61 -16.13
C GLY A 57 -20.96 -5.96 -14.63
N TRP A 58 -22.06 -6.54 -14.15
CA TRP A 58 -22.17 -7.00 -12.77
C TRP A 58 -21.21 -8.13 -12.42
N THR A 59 -20.96 -9.05 -13.36
CA THR A 59 -19.97 -10.12 -13.17
C THR A 59 -18.57 -9.54 -12.95
N LEU A 60 -18.17 -8.52 -13.71
CA LEU A 60 -16.90 -7.84 -13.54
C LEU A 60 -16.83 -7.11 -12.18
N VAL A 61 -17.89 -6.38 -11.81
CA VAL A 61 -17.96 -5.67 -10.52
C VAL A 61 -17.86 -6.64 -9.34
N MET A 62 -18.61 -7.74 -9.36
CA MET A 62 -18.55 -8.75 -8.30
C MET A 62 -17.18 -9.43 -8.26
N THR A 63 -16.61 -9.76 -9.42
CA THR A 63 -15.24 -10.31 -9.52
C THR A 63 -14.22 -9.37 -8.89
N TRP A 64 -14.31 -8.07 -9.20
CA TRP A 64 -13.45 -7.04 -8.63
C TRP A 64 -13.57 -6.93 -7.11
N VAL A 65 -14.80 -6.82 -6.61
CA VAL A 65 -15.10 -6.67 -5.18
C VAL A 65 -14.64 -7.88 -4.40
N LEU A 66 -14.95 -9.09 -4.86
CA LEU A 66 -14.60 -10.33 -4.17
C LEU A 66 -13.09 -10.55 -4.13
N ILE A 67 -12.39 -10.32 -5.24
CA ILE A 67 -10.94 -10.55 -5.33
C ILE A 67 -10.18 -9.46 -4.54
N ASN A 68 -10.45 -8.18 -4.77
CA ASN A 68 -9.77 -7.10 -4.04
C ASN A 68 -10.11 -7.13 -2.54
N GLY A 69 -11.41 -7.18 -2.23
CA GLY A 69 -11.89 -7.19 -0.86
C GLY A 69 -11.43 -8.43 -0.12
N GLY A 70 -11.59 -9.61 -0.71
CA GLY A 70 -11.21 -10.88 -0.10
C GLY A 70 -9.71 -10.99 0.19
N LEU A 71 -8.84 -10.62 -0.75
CA LEU A 71 -7.38 -10.67 -0.51
C LEU A 71 -6.90 -9.62 0.49
N SER A 72 -7.49 -8.42 0.48
CA SER A 72 -7.19 -7.39 1.49
C SER A 72 -7.65 -7.83 2.89
N ALA A 73 -8.85 -8.41 2.99
CA ALA A 73 -9.38 -9.00 4.22
C ALA A 73 -8.50 -10.14 4.73
N LEU A 74 -8.03 -11.01 3.83
CA LEU A 74 -7.08 -12.08 4.15
C LEU A 74 -5.77 -11.50 4.70
N GLY A 75 -5.24 -10.43 4.09
CA GLY A 75 -4.06 -9.74 4.60
C GLY A 75 -4.25 -9.20 6.01
N ALA A 76 -5.39 -8.53 6.28
CA ALA A 76 -5.73 -8.05 7.61
C ALA A 76 -5.92 -9.19 8.63
N LEU A 77 -6.51 -10.31 8.20
CA LEU A 77 -6.68 -11.51 9.01
C LEU A 77 -5.32 -12.12 9.38
N LEU A 78 -4.42 -12.27 8.40
CA LEU A 78 -3.06 -12.77 8.62
C LEU A 78 -2.26 -11.86 9.55
N ALA A 79 -2.47 -10.55 9.50
CA ALA A 79 -1.90 -9.60 10.45
C ALA A 79 -2.45 -9.73 11.88
N GLY A 80 -3.47 -10.57 12.10
CA GLY A 80 -4.19 -10.67 13.36
C GLY A 80 -4.97 -9.41 13.69
N GLY A 81 -5.52 -8.75 12.66
CA GLY A 81 -6.35 -7.56 12.80
C GLY A 81 -7.65 -7.83 13.57
N HIS A 82 -8.25 -6.78 14.12
CA HIS A 82 -9.57 -6.89 14.73
C HIS A 82 -10.63 -7.30 13.69
N PRO A 83 -11.71 -8.03 14.04
CA PRO A 83 -12.76 -8.39 13.08
C PRO A 83 -13.33 -7.20 12.29
N LEU A 84 -13.58 -6.07 12.96
CA LEU A 84 -14.01 -4.83 12.31
C LEU A 84 -12.96 -4.26 11.34
N THR A 85 -11.68 -4.44 11.64
CA THR A 85 -10.58 -4.08 10.73
C THR A 85 -10.58 -4.94 9.49
N ILE A 86 -10.79 -6.25 9.62
CA ILE A 86 -10.89 -7.19 8.49
C ILE A 86 -12.06 -6.79 7.58
N LEU A 87 -13.23 -6.51 8.16
CA LEU A 87 -14.38 -6.02 7.41
C LEU A 87 -14.10 -4.67 6.74
N SER A 88 -13.45 -3.74 7.44
CA SER A 88 -13.08 -2.45 6.85
C SER A 88 -12.11 -2.62 5.67
N ALA A 89 -11.13 -3.54 5.77
CA ALA A 89 -10.17 -3.82 4.71
C ALA A 89 -10.86 -4.44 3.48
N MET A 90 -11.86 -5.30 3.71
CA MET A 90 -12.67 -5.94 2.68
C MET A 90 -13.48 -4.92 1.88
N LEU A 91 -14.13 -3.98 2.56
CA LEU A 91 -15.00 -2.97 1.95
C LEU A 91 -14.20 -1.81 1.34
N ALA A 92 -13.12 -1.40 2.00
CA ALA A 92 -12.27 -0.31 1.53
C ALA A 92 -11.53 -0.69 0.25
N ALA A 93 -10.95 -1.89 0.17
CA ALA A 93 -10.09 -2.29 -0.94
C ALA A 93 -10.66 -2.08 -2.34
N PRO A 94 -11.89 -2.54 -2.69
CA PRO A 94 -12.42 -2.32 -4.03
C PRO A 94 -12.67 -0.85 -4.37
N LEU A 95 -12.89 0.00 -3.36
CA LEU A 95 -13.12 1.43 -3.53
C LEU A 95 -11.80 2.20 -3.62
N THR A 96 -10.84 1.87 -2.74
CA THR A 96 -9.54 2.53 -2.66
C THR A 96 -8.63 2.12 -3.81
N SER A 97 -8.70 0.89 -4.30
CA SER A 97 -7.99 0.49 -5.53
C SER A 97 -8.42 1.30 -6.77
N LEU A 98 -9.62 1.91 -6.75
CA LEU A 98 -10.09 2.84 -7.79
C LEU A 98 -9.73 4.31 -7.49
N ASN A 99 -9.03 4.57 -6.38
CA ASN A 99 -8.54 5.89 -6.00
C ASN A 99 -7.05 5.82 -5.65
N PRO A 100 -6.15 6.19 -6.57
CA PRO A 100 -4.70 6.16 -6.38
C PRO A 100 -4.15 6.88 -5.13
N THR A 101 -4.94 7.75 -4.52
CA THR A 101 -4.50 8.57 -3.37
C THR A 101 -4.62 7.86 -2.03
N VAL A 102 -5.49 6.84 -1.92
CA VAL A 102 -5.75 6.14 -0.66
C VAL A 102 -5.62 4.63 -0.88
N GLY A 103 -4.91 3.95 0.01
CA GLY A 103 -4.73 2.50 -0.04
C GLY A 103 -5.64 1.77 0.95
N ALA A 104 -6.01 0.53 0.64
CA ALA A 104 -6.82 -0.32 1.53
C ALA A 104 -6.24 -0.42 2.95
N GLY A 105 -4.92 -0.55 3.06
CA GLY A 105 -4.26 -0.63 4.35
C GLY A 105 -4.20 0.67 5.12
N MET A 106 -4.30 1.84 4.48
CA MET A 106 -4.46 3.10 5.23
C MET A 106 -5.77 3.08 6.02
N VAL A 107 -6.86 2.65 5.38
CA VAL A 107 -8.17 2.54 6.02
C VAL A 107 -8.14 1.47 7.10
N ALA A 108 -7.66 0.27 6.78
CA ALA A 108 -7.58 -0.83 7.74
C ALA A 108 -6.66 -0.49 8.93
N GLY A 109 -5.49 0.09 8.68
CA GLY A 109 -4.56 0.53 9.71
C GLY A 109 -5.13 1.63 10.60
N LEU A 110 -5.88 2.58 10.03
CA LEU A 110 -6.59 3.59 10.81
C LEU A 110 -7.64 2.96 11.71
N VAL A 111 -8.49 2.08 11.17
CA VAL A 111 -9.52 1.37 11.95
C VAL A 111 -8.88 0.53 13.06
N GLU A 112 -7.81 -0.21 12.77
CA GLU A 112 -7.06 -0.99 13.76
C GLU A 112 -6.47 -0.09 14.86
N SER A 113 -5.92 1.06 14.48
CA SER A 113 -5.36 2.04 15.41
C SER A 113 -6.42 2.60 16.36
N LEU A 114 -7.61 2.92 15.84
CA LEU A 114 -8.72 3.42 16.65
C LEU A 114 -9.25 2.35 17.62
N LEU A 115 -9.26 1.09 17.20
CA LEU A 115 -9.76 -0.03 18.01
C LEU A 115 -8.76 -0.47 19.08
N ARG A 116 -7.46 -0.55 18.76
CA ARG A 116 -6.41 -0.96 19.72
C ARG A 116 -5.88 0.17 20.61
N LYS A 117 -5.94 1.43 20.13
CA LYS A 117 -5.45 2.62 20.83
C LYS A 117 -4.00 2.45 21.34
N PRO A 118 -2.99 2.38 20.45
CA PRO A 118 -1.60 2.17 20.85
C PRO A 118 -1.14 3.28 21.80
N LYS A 119 -0.41 2.91 22.86
CA LYS A 119 0.11 3.85 23.86
C LYS A 119 1.49 4.35 23.43
N GLY A 120 1.92 5.49 23.96
CA GLY A 120 3.25 6.06 23.67
C GLY A 120 4.42 5.09 23.96
N ARG A 121 4.28 4.19 24.94
CA ARG A 121 5.28 3.14 25.22
C ARG A 121 5.42 2.11 24.09
N ASP A 122 4.31 1.83 23.39
CA ASP A 122 4.27 0.82 22.33
C ASP A 122 5.03 1.35 21.11
N LEU A 123 4.93 2.66 20.85
CA LEU A 123 5.72 3.35 19.83
C LEU A 123 7.21 3.41 20.19
N LYS A 124 7.55 3.67 21.46
CA LYS A 124 8.97 3.69 21.90
C LYS A 124 9.65 2.33 21.72
N ARG A 125 8.92 1.23 21.94
CA ARG A 125 9.43 -0.14 21.77
C ARG A 125 9.31 -0.68 20.36
N LEU A 126 8.70 0.07 19.44
CA LEU A 126 8.39 -0.40 18.08
C LEU A 126 9.63 -0.88 17.32
N ARG A 127 10.74 -0.14 17.43
CA ARG A 127 12.00 -0.50 16.75
C ARG A 127 12.53 -1.85 17.23
N ASP A 128 12.51 -2.07 18.54
CA ASP A 128 13.01 -3.32 19.13
C ASP A 128 12.07 -4.48 18.83
N ASP A 129 10.75 -4.25 18.97
CA ASP A 129 9.73 -5.28 18.72
C ASP A 129 9.63 -5.65 17.22
N ALA A 130 9.99 -4.74 16.30
CA ALA A 130 10.04 -5.01 14.87
C ALA A 130 11.20 -5.93 14.43
N THR A 131 12.15 -6.26 15.33
CA THR A 131 13.27 -7.17 15.03
C THR A 131 12.89 -8.65 15.09
N THR A 132 11.74 -9.00 15.66
CA THR A 132 11.31 -10.38 15.83
C THR A 132 9.88 -10.59 15.35
N LEU A 133 9.58 -11.73 14.75
CA LEU A 133 8.22 -12.07 14.31
C LEU A 133 7.22 -12.03 15.46
N ARG A 134 7.62 -12.50 16.65
CA ARG A 134 6.75 -12.44 17.85
C ARG A 134 6.46 -11.00 18.27
N GLY A 135 7.44 -10.10 18.17
CA GLY A 135 7.26 -8.68 18.49
C GLY A 135 6.28 -7.99 17.54
N TRP A 136 6.33 -8.32 16.24
CA TRP A 136 5.37 -7.81 15.25
C TRP A 136 3.90 -8.04 15.65
N TYR A 137 3.58 -9.24 16.12
CA TYR A 137 2.23 -9.56 16.60
C TYR A 137 2.01 -9.12 18.05
N GLY A 138 3.04 -9.09 18.89
CA GLY A 138 2.93 -8.79 20.32
C GLY A 138 2.71 -7.31 20.63
N ASN A 139 3.21 -6.39 19.79
CA ASN A 139 3.11 -4.95 20.01
C ASN A 139 1.94 -4.36 19.18
N PRO A 140 1.02 -3.59 19.79
CA PRO A 140 -0.10 -2.97 19.07
C PRO A 140 0.32 -2.07 17.90
N ALA A 141 1.41 -1.32 18.04
CA ALA A 141 1.88 -0.38 17.03
C ALA A 141 2.48 -1.11 15.81
N THR A 142 3.30 -2.15 16.03
CA THR A 142 3.81 -2.99 14.92
C THR A 142 2.68 -3.78 14.26
N ARG A 143 1.67 -4.21 15.02
CA ARG A 143 0.51 -4.91 14.47
C ARG A 143 -0.33 -4.03 13.56
N ILE A 144 -0.51 -2.75 13.88
CA ILE A 144 -1.17 -1.77 13.00
C ILE A 144 -0.41 -1.64 11.67
N LEU A 145 0.93 -1.57 11.72
CA LEU A 145 1.76 -1.55 10.52
C LEU A 145 1.59 -2.84 9.71
N LEU A 146 1.57 -4.00 10.38
CA LEU A 146 1.36 -5.30 9.72
C LEU A 146 0.01 -5.35 9.00
N VAL A 147 -1.06 -4.87 9.65
CA VAL A 147 -2.39 -4.74 9.04
C VAL A 147 -2.31 -3.85 7.81
N PHE A 148 -1.71 -2.67 7.91
CA PHE A 148 -1.53 -1.74 6.80
C PHE A 148 -0.82 -2.40 5.61
N PHE A 149 0.32 -3.06 5.85
CA PHE A 149 1.13 -3.64 4.79
C PHE A 149 0.45 -4.85 4.14
N LEU A 150 -0.05 -5.81 4.93
CA LEU A 150 -0.62 -7.04 4.39
C LEU A 150 -1.95 -6.79 3.66
N SER A 151 -2.81 -5.90 4.17
CA SER A 151 -4.05 -5.55 3.47
C SER A 151 -3.78 -4.76 2.18
N SER A 152 -2.81 -3.84 2.18
CA SER A 152 -2.39 -3.13 0.95
C SER A 152 -1.80 -4.08 -0.08
N ALA A 153 -0.97 -5.04 0.34
CA ALA A 153 -0.43 -6.07 -0.53
C ALA A 153 -1.55 -6.95 -1.11
N GLY A 154 -2.51 -7.37 -0.28
CA GLY A 154 -3.68 -8.13 -0.72
C GLY A 154 -4.52 -7.37 -1.76
N SER A 155 -4.79 -6.08 -1.53
CA SER A 155 -5.49 -5.20 -2.48
C SER A 155 -4.71 -5.02 -3.80
N ALA A 156 -3.39 -4.81 -3.74
CA ALA A 156 -2.55 -4.71 -4.93
C ALA A 156 -2.55 -6.01 -5.75
N ILE A 157 -2.36 -7.17 -5.10
CA ILE A 157 -2.45 -8.48 -5.76
C ILE A 157 -3.85 -8.66 -6.36
N GLY A 158 -4.90 -8.31 -5.61
CA GLY A 158 -6.27 -8.42 -6.07
C GLY A 158 -6.57 -7.57 -7.29
N THR A 159 -5.97 -6.38 -7.41
CA THR A 159 -6.07 -5.54 -8.59
C THR A 159 -5.50 -6.23 -9.84
N TYR A 160 -4.32 -6.85 -9.72
CA TYR A 160 -3.73 -7.60 -10.84
C TYR A 160 -4.53 -8.85 -11.21
N VAL A 161 -4.95 -9.64 -10.22
CA VAL A 161 -5.71 -10.87 -10.45
C VAL A 161 -7.08 -10.57 -11.05
N ALA A 162 -7.78 -9.56 -10.54
CA ALA A 162 -9.06 -9.12 -11.09
C ALA A 162 -8.88 -8.54 -12.51
N GLY A 163 -7.84 -7.75 -12.75
CA GLY A 163 -7.53 -7.23 -14.08
C GLY A 163 -7.29 -8.33 -15.11
N PHE A 164 -6.56 -9.39 -14.73
CA PHE A 164 -6.38 -10.56 -15.60
C PHE A 164 -7.72 -11.29 -15.86
N LYS A 165 -8.57 -11.42 -14.85
CA LYS A 165 -9.91 -11.99 -15.01
C LYS A 165 -10.80 -11.16 -15.92
N PHE A 166 -10.67 -9.83 -15.93
CA PHE A 166 -11.41 -8.97 -16.85
C PHE A 166 -11.06 -9.29 -18.30
N VAL A 167 -9.77 -9.45 -18.61
CA VAL A 167 -9.34 -9.81 -19.96
C VAL A 167 -9.97 -11.14 -20.40
N GLN A 168 -10.00 -12.15 -19.52
CA GLN A 168 -10.62 -13.44 -19.80
C GLN A 168 -12.14 -13.38 -20.00
N LEU A 169 -12.82 -12.46 -19.31
CA LEU A 169 -14.28 -12.29 -19.39
C LEU A 169 -14.71 -11.39 -20.57
N LEU A 170 -13.80 -10.56 -21.08
CA LEU A 170 -14.05 -9.63 -22.18
C LEU A 170 -13.56 -10.15 -23.55
N SER A 171 -12.63 -11.11 -23.57
CA SER A 171 -12.21 -11.85 -24.77
C SER A 171 -13.33 -12.72 -25.30
#